data_AF-A0A661WLR3-F1
#
_entry.id   AF-A0A661WLR3-F1
#
_cell.length_a   1.000
_cell.length_b   1.000
_cell.length_c   1.000
_cell.angle_alpha   90.00
_cell.angle_beta   90.00
_cell.angle_gamma   90.00
#
_symmetry.space_group_name_H-M   'P 1'
#
loop_
_entity.id
_entity.type
_entity.pdbx_description
1 polymer ?
#
loop_
_entity_poly.entity_id
_entity_poly.type
_entity_poly.pdbx_seq_one_letter_code
_entity_poly.pdbx_strand_id
1 'polypeptide(L)'
;MPREVFERLLNDIQEFSKPPEIFFGGYGEPLSHPDIIDMIQRVKVFGDRVGLVSNGTQLSPTLSQDLIQSGLDKLWISLDDIHQNSILEGLGTLTRQNVLKNL
;
A
#
# COMPACT_ATOMS: atom_id res chain seq x y z
N MET A 1 -6.83 -2.77 -9.86
CA MET A 1 -8.31 -2.73 -9.72
C MET A 1 -8.83 -1.87 -10.87
N PRO A 2 -9.87 -2.25 -11.61
CA PRO A 2 -10.41 -1.36 -12.63
C PRO A 2 -10.89 -0.04 -12.01
N ARG A 3 -10.61 1.08 -12.70
CA ARG A 3 -10.96 2.43 -12.20
C ARG A 3 -12.45 2.55 -11.86
N GLU A 4 -13.32 2.04 -12.72
CA GLU A 4 -14.78 2.06 -12.50
C GLU A 4 -15.22 1.43 -11.17
N VAL A 5 -14.56 0.32 -10.77
CA VAL A 5 -14.87 -0.34 -9.50
C VAL A 5 -14.45 0.55 -8.33
N PHE A 6 -13.30 1.19 -8.41
CA PHE A 6 -12.82 2.13 -7.40
C PHE A 6 -13.75 3.35 -7.26
N GLU A 7 -14.19 3.95 -8.38
CA GLU A 7 -15.13 5.08 -8.36
C GLU A 7 -16.45 4.72 -7.68
N ARG A 8 -16.99 3.53 -7.96
CA ARG A 8 -18.22 3.06 -7.30
C ARG A 8 -18.02 2.90 -5.79
N LEU A 9 -16.92 2.27 -5.36
CA LEU A 9 -16.61 2.12 -3.94
C LEU A 9 -16.42 3.46 -3.24
N LEU A 10 -15.82 4.45 -3.91
CA LEU A 10 -15.69 5.80 -3.35
C LEU A 10 -17.05 6.46 -3.11
N ASN A 11 -18.00 6.31 -4.03
CA ASN A 11 -19.36 6.83 -3.84
C ASN A 11 -20.06 6.11 -2.68
N ASP A 12 -19.95 4.78 -2.61
CA ASP A 12 -20.56 3.99 -1.54
C ASP A 12 -20.01 4.40 -0.17
N ILE A 13 -18.71 4.69 -0.05
CA ILE A 13 -18.07 5.14 1.20
C ILE A 13 -18.67 6.45 1.72
N GLN A 14 -19.09 7.37 0.84
CA GLN A 14 -19.69 8.64 1.23
C GLN A 14 -21.06 8.49 1.88
N GLU A 15 -21.74 7.36 1.66
CA GLU A 15 -23.05 7.08 2.25
C GLU A 15 -22.95 6.58 3.70
N PHE A 16 -21.76 6.21 4.17
CA PHE A 16 -21.58 5.76 5.55
C PHE A 16 -21.67 6.94 6.53
N SER A 17 -22.50 6.79 7.56
CA SER A 17 -22.65 7.80 8.63
C SER A 17 -21.35 8.06 9.42
N LYS A 18 -20.43 7.10 9.40
CA LYS A 18 -19.06 7.24 9.91
C LYS A 18 -18.10 6.67 8.88
N PRO A 19 -17.05 7.42 8.49
CA PRO A 19 -16.09 6.89 7.55
C PRO A 19 -15.39 5.64 8.08
N PRO A 20 -15.30 4.57 7.27
CA PRO A 20 -14.52 3.40 7.63
C PRO A 20 -13.01 3.66 7.55
N GLU A 21 -12.22 2.82 8.24
CA GLU A 21 -10.82 2.63 7.89
C GLU A 21 -10.74 1.89 6.55
N ILE A 22 -9.96 2.42 5.62
CA ILE A 22 -9.77 1.82 4.30
C ILE A 22 -8.39 1.20 4.23
N PHE A 23 -8.33 -0.03 3.70
CA PHE A 23 -7.10 -0.78 3.60
C PHE A 23 -6.90 -1.27 2.16
N PHE A 24 -5.80 -0.85 1.53
CA PHE A 24 -5.39 -1.31 0.21
C PHE A 24 -4.59 -2.61 0.35
N GLY A 25 -5.15 -3.70 -0.17
CA GLY A 25 -4.53 -5.02 -0.17
C GLY A 25 -5.26 -6.01 -1.08
N GLY A 26 -4.97 -7.30 -0.91
CA GLY A 26 -5.57 -8.40 -1.68
C GLY A 26 -4.51 -9.33 -2.25
N TYR A 27 -4.88 -10.08 -3.28
CA TYR A 27 -3.99 -11.07 -3.93
C TYR A 27 -2.87 -10.45 -4.81
N GLY A 28 -2.92 -9.13 -5.07
CA GLY A 28 -1.92 -8.43 -5.88
C GLY A 28 -1.16 -7.37 -5.06
N GLU A 29 -0.04 -6.90 -5.60
CA GLU A 29 0.78 -5.85 -4.98
C GLU A 29 0.16 -4.46 -5.25
N PRO A 30 -0.35 -3.74 -4.23
CA PRO A 30 -0.98 -2.44 -4.44
C PRO A 30 -0.03 -1.41 -5.05
N LEU A 31 1.26 -1.42 -4.70
CA LEU A 31 2.23 -0.47 -5.25
C LEU A 31 2.51 -0.66 -6.75
N SER A 32 2.13 -1.81 -7.35
CA SER A 32 2.23 -1.97 -8.81
C SER A 32 1.08 -1.33 -9.57
N HIS A 33 0.09 -0.78 -8.88
CA HIS A 33 -1.03 -0.09 -9.52
C HIS A 33 -0.62 1.34 -9.89
N PRO A 34 -0.74 1.77 -11.17
CA PRO A 34 -0.27 3.09 -11.60
C PRO A 34 -0.97 4.24 -10.87
N ASP A 35 -2.23 4.04 -10.48
CA ASP A 35 -3.04 5.06 -9.81
C ASP A 35 -3.03 4.94 -8.27
N ILE A 36 -2.16 4.13 -7.64
CA ILE A 36 -2.26 3.86 -6.20
C ILE A 36 -2.17 5.13 -5.33
N ILE A 37 -1.31 6.07 -5.71
CA ILE A 37 -1.13 7.34 -4.98
C ILE A 37 -2.38 8.20 -5.06
N ASP A 38 -2.97 8.34 -6.27
CA ASP A 38 -4.25 9.04 -6.47
C ASP A 38 -5.37 8.37 -5.66
N MET A 39 -5.43 7.04 -5.68
CA MET A 39 -6.44 6.28 -4.94
C MET A 39 -6.34 6.54 -3.42
N ILE A 40 -5.13 6.55 -2.86
CA ILE A 40 -4.90 6.86 -1.45
C ILE A 40 -5.36 8.29 -1.12
N GLN A 41 -4.92 9.27 -1.92
CA GLN A 41 -5.30 10.68 -1.73
C GLN A 41 -6.82 10.86 -1.72
N ARG A 42 -7.49 10.25 -2.69
CA ARG A 42 -8.95 10.38 -2.83
C ARG A 42 -9.71 9.71 -1.71
N VAL A 43 -9.26 8.56 -1.23
CA VAL A 43 -9.87 7.90 -0.07
C VAL A 43 -9.62 8.69 1.21
N LYS A 44 -8.41 9.25 1.40
CA LYS A 44 -8.05 9.99 2.61
C LYS A 44 -8.94 11.20 2.88
N VAL A 45 -9.50 11.81 1.84
CA VAL A 45 -10.48 12.90 1.97
C VAL A 45 -11.74 12.45 2.73
N PHE A 46 -12.12 11.18 2.60
CA PHE A 46 -13.35 10.64 3.17
C PHE A 46 -13.11 9.78 4.41
N GLY A 47 -12.04 8.98 4.45
CA GLY A 47 -11.78 7.97 5.49
C GLY A 47 -11.07 8.48 6.75
N ASP A 48 -11.27 7.78 7.88
CA ASP A 48 -10.57 8.06 9.14
C ASP A 48 -9.07 7.70 9.01
N ARG A 49 -8.80 6.44 8.67
CA ARG A 49 -7.45 5.91 8.45
C ARG A 49 -7.33 5.18 7.13
N VAL A 50 -6.18 5.34 6.47
CA VAL A 50 -5.83 4.66 5.24
C VAL A 50 -4.57 3.83 5.46
N GLY A 51 -4.70 2.52 5.24
CA GLY A 51 -3.59 1.57 5.30
C GLY A 51 -3.32 0.93 3.94
N LEU A 52 -2.11 0.44 3.75
CA LEU A 52 -1.70 -0.31 2.56
C LEU A 52 -0.78 -1.45 2.98
N VAL A 53 -0.95 -2.64 2.41
CA VAL A 53 0.03 -3.74 2.51
C VAL A 53 0.89 -3.81 1.26
N SER A 54 2.19 -4.02 1.42
CA SER A 54 3.13 -4.18 0.31
C SER A 54 4.20 -5.22 0.64
N ASN A 55 4.69 -5.90 -0.39
CA ASN A 55 5.91 -6.69 -0.32
C ASN A 55 7.19 -5.82 -0.25
N GLY A 56 7.10 -4.48 -0.35
CA GLY A 56 8.21 -3.55 -0.17
C GLY A 56 9.25 -3.51 -1.30
N THR A 57 9.13 -4.33 -2.35
CA THR A 57 10.12 -4.41 -3.44
C THR A 57 10.16 -3.16 -4.33
N GLN A 58 9.06 -2.43 -4.44
CA GLN A 58 8.92 -1.23 -5.28
C GLN A 58 9.24 0.07 -4.54
N LEU A 59 9.55 0.01 -3.23
CA LEU A 59 9.88 1.20 -2.47
C LEU A 59 11.13 1.88 -3.02
N SER A 60 11.05 3.20 -3.12
CA SER A 60 12.13 4.11 -3.50
C SER A 60 11.94 5.40 -2.69
N PRO A 61 12.95 6.28 -2.56
CA PRO A 61 12.80 7.48 -1.75
C PRO A 61 11.69 8.38 -2.26
N THR A 62 11.54 8.46 -3.59
CA THR A 62 10.46 9.21 -4.25
C THR A 62 9.10 8.58 -3.93
N LEU A 63 8.92 7.28 -4.14
CA LEU A 63 7.64 6.61 -3.88
C LEU A 63 7.25 6.69 -2.40
N SER A 64 8.21 6.52 -1.49
CA SER A 64 7.95 6.66 -0.06
C SER A 64 7.51 8.07 0.32
N GLN A 65 8.13 9.10 -0.29
CA GLN A 65 7.72 10.49 -0.09
C GLN A 65 6.30 10.73 -0.64
N ASP A 66 5.97 10.15 -1.81
CA ASP A 66 4.64 10.24 -2.41
C ASP A 66 3.59 9.54 -1.53
N LEU A 67 3.90 8.39 -0.94
CA LEU A 67 3.02 7.69 0.00
C LEU A 67 2.75 8.54 1.25
N ILE A 68 3.78 9.19 1.81
CA ILE A 68 3.61 10.12 2.94
C ILE A 68 2.73 11.31 2.54
N GLN A 69 3.02 11.95 1.41
CA GLN A 69 2.28 13.11 0.92
C GLN A 69 0.84 12.77 0.53
N SER A 70 0.57 11.53 0.13
CA SER A 70 -0.78 11.05 -0.16
C SER A 70 -1.68 10.97 1.08
N GLY A 71 -1.11 11.05 2.28
CA GLY A 71 -1.83 10.93 3.54
C GLY A 71 -2.05 9.49 3.98
N LEU A 72 -1.22 8.55 3.49
CA LEU A 72 -1.21 7.17 3.98
C LEU A 72 -0.84 7.14 5.47
N ASP A 73 -1.70 6.54 6.30
CA ASP A 73 -1.48 6.49 7.75
C ASP A 73 -0.61 5.30 8.17
N LYS A 74 -0.73 4.17 7.45
CA LYS A 74 0.01 2.94 7.77
C LYS A 74 0.45 2.19 6.51
N LEU A 75 1.74 1.92 6.43
CA LEU A 75 2.31 0.98 5.47
C LEU A 75 2.68 -0.32 6.17
N TRP A 76 2.01 -1.41 5.80
CA TRP A 76 2.28 -2.75 6.28
C TRP A 76 3.22 -3.43 5.31
N ILE A 77 4.42 -3.78 5.75
CA ILE A 77 5.35 -4.54 4.92
C ILE A 77 5.23 -6.02 5.25
N SER A 78 4.82 -6.80 4.26
CA SER A 78 4.87 -8.26 4.31
C SER A 78 6.33 -8.69 4.24
N LEU A 79 6.92 -8.97 5.39
CA LEU A 79 8.24 -9.57 5.51
C LEU A 79 8.04 -11.06 5.77
N ASP A 80 8.25 -11.88 4.74
CA ASP A 80 8.38 -13.32 4.94
C ASP A 80 9.75 -13.57 5.57
N ASP A 81 9.76 -13.84 6.88
CA ASP A 81 10.93 -14.39 7.57
C ASP A 81 10.99 -15.89 7.28
N ILE A 82 12.01 -16.35 6.55
CA ILE A 82 12.34 -17.76 6.50
C ILE A 82 13.86 -17.92 6.65
N HIS A 83 14.26 -18.42 7.81
CA HIS A 83 15.59 -18.90 8.22
C HIS A 83 16.66 -19.06 7.11
N GLN A 84 17.92 -18.70 7.45
CA GLN A 84 19.21 -18.73 6.69
C GLN A 84 19.57 -19.97 5.83
N ASN A 85 18.62 -20.75 5.30
CA ASN A 85 18.92 -22.06 4.72
C ASN A 85 17.97 -22.52 3.61
N SER A 86 17.50 -21.63 2.74
CA SER A 86 16.84 -22.08 1.51
C SER A 86 16.99 -21.12 0.34
N ILE A 87 17.16 -21.70 -0.85
CA ILE A 87 17.33 -21.19 -2.22
C ILE A 87 16.46 -19.96 -2.64
N LEU A 88 15.55 -19.49 -1.78
CA LEU A 88 14.76 -18.26 -1.89
C LEU A 88 15.47 -17.01 -1.30
N GLU A 89 16.68 -17.15 -0.72
CA GLU A 89 17.44 -16.10 -0.02
C GLU A 89 17.52 -14.75 -0.73
N GLY A 90 17.56 -14.75 -2.07
CA GLY A 90 17.73 -13.53 -2.86
C GLY A 90 16.57 -12.53 -2.69
N LEU A 91 15.33 -12.99 -2.82
CA LEU A 91 14.19 -12.06 -2.87
C LEU A 91 13.86 -11.47 -1.50
N GLY A 92 13.82 -12.28 -0.43
CA GLY A 92 13.54 -11.79 0.92
C GLY A 92 14.62 -10.84 1.47
N THR A 93 15.89 -11.14 1.20
CA THR A 93 17.01 -10.29 1.62
C THR A 93 17.00 -8.95 0.88
N LEU A 94 16.72 -8.96 -0.42
CA LEU A 94 16.62 -7.74 -1.23
C LEU A 94 15.45 -6.87 -0.77
N THR A 95 14.28 -7.48 -0.50
CA THR A 95 13.13 -6.77 0.08
C THR A 95 13.49 -6.07 1.38
N ARG A 96 14.11 -6.79 2.33
CA ARG A 96 14.51 -6.20 3.62
C ARG A 96 15.48 -5.02 3.44
N GLN A 97 16.50 -5.18 2.60
CA GLN A 97 17.44 -4.09 2.33
C GLN A 97 16.76 -2.90 1.65
N ASN A 98 15.81 -3.16 0.75
CA ASN A 98 15.08 -2.10 0.06
C ASN A 98 14.19 -1.32 1.03
N VAL A 99 13.47 -2.02 1.92
CA VAL A 99 12.62 -1.41 2.95
C VAL A 99 13.46 -0.53 3.89
N LEU A 100 14.59 -1.04 4.40
CA LEU A 100 15.46 -0.29 5.32
C LEU A 100 16.14 0.94 4.69
N LYS A 101 16.29 0.96 3.36
CA LYS A 101 16.92 2.09 2.64
C LYS A 101 15.94 3.19 2.25
N ASN A 102 14.66 2.85 2.12
CA ASN A 102 13.68 3.72 1.45
C ASN A 102 12.52 4.14 2.36
N LEU A 103 12.43 3.64 3.59
CA LEU A 103 11.55 4.17 4.64
C LEU A 103 12.37 5.03 5.62
#